data_AF-A0A974P448-F1
#
_entry.id   AF-A0A974P448-F1
#
_cell.length_a   1.000
_cell.length_b   1.000
_cell.length_c   1.000
_cell.angle_alpha   90.00
_cell.angle_beta   90.00
_cell.angle_gamma   90.00
#
_symmetry.space_group_name_H-M   'P 1'
#
loop_
_entity.id
_entity.type
_entity.pdbx_description
1 polymer ?
#
loop_
_entity_poly.entity_id
_entity_poly.type
_entity_poly.pdbx_seq_one_letter_code
_entity_poly.pdbx_strand_id
1 'polypeptide(L)'
;MAGLDQESGEQLDKQVYFGAPLKEAVEQGGALRAPDRHGPPHPAQPVRQGVFDNPTARRETDYEANAKLAQTAAEAGTVLLKNDGVLPLAASIRKIAVIGAHADKG
;
A
#
# COMPACT_ATOMS: atom_id res chain seq x y z
N MET A 1 -2.32 12.46 -24.27
CA MET A 1 -1.88 11.61 -23.15
C MET A 1 -1.17 12.47 -22.12
N ALA A 2 -1.56 12.33 -20.84
CA ALA A 2 -1.20 13.22 -19.74
C ALA A 2 -0.02 12.74 -18.87
N GLY A 3 0.84 11.84 -19.39
CA GLY A 3 1.98 11.28 -18.63
C GLY A 3 1.65 10.04 -17.80
N LEU A 4 0.72 9.19 -18.29
CA LEU A 4 0.47 7.86 -17.72
C LEU A 4 1.43 6.85 -18.36
N ASP A 5 2.20 6.15 -17.53
CA ASP A 5 3.26 5.25 -17.97
C ASP A 5 2.91 3.75 -17.81
N GLN A 6 1.86 3.42 -17.04
CA GLN A 6 1.36 2.06 -16.83
C GLN A 6 -0.15 2.09 -16.61
N GLU A 7 -0.88 1.22 -17.29
CA GLU A 7 -2.29 0.93 -17.01
C GLU A 7 -2.40 -0.10 -15.86
N SER A 8 -3.36 0.10 -14.95
CA SER A 8 -3.64 -0.82 -13.85
C SER A 8 -5.15 -0.86 -13.59
N GLY A 9 -5.66 -2.03 -13.20
CA GLY A 9 -7.10 -2.23 -12.98
C GLY A 9 -7.86 -2.64 -14.23
N GLU A 10 -7.19 -3.28 -15.19
CA GLU A 10 -7.78 -3.77 -16.46
C GLU A 10 -9.07 -4.59 -16.28
N GLN A 11 -9.27 -5.22 -15.11
CA GLN A 11 -10.48 -5.98 -14.78
C GLN A 11 -11.71 -5.12 -14.52
N LEU A 12 -11.50 -3.83 -14.22
CA LEU A 12 -12.54 -2.84 -13.94
C LEU A 12 -12.75 -1.88 -15.12
N ASP A 13 -11.81 -1.87 -16.06
CA ASP A 13 -11.86 -1.02 -17.24
C ASP A 13 -12.85 -1.53 -18.29
N LYS A 14 -13.33 -0.60 -19.12
CA LYS A 14 -14.21 -0.94 -20.25
C LYS A 14 -13.53 -1.85 -21.27
N GLN A 15 -12.21 -1.76 -21.35
CA GLN A 15 -11.32 -2.53 -22.20
C GLN A 15 -9.88 -2.31 -21.74
N VAL A 16 -8.96 -3.17 -22.17
CA VAL A 16 -7.52 -2.97 -21.96
C VAL A 16 -7.01 -1.90 -22.92
N TYR A 17 -6.78 -0.67 -22.46
CA TYR A 17 -6.38 0.44 -23.32
C TYR A 17 -4.91 0.34 -23.75
N PHE A 18 -4.02 -0.13 -22.88
CA PHE A 18 -2.58 -0.33 -23.15
C PHE A 18 -2.28 -1.71 -23.76
N GLY A 19 -3.30 -2.35 -24.35
CA GLY A 19 -3.19 -3.57 -25.14
C GLY A 19 -3.26 -3.29 -26.65
N ALA A 20 -4.18 -3.98 -27.34
CA ALA A 20 -4.41 -3.79 -28.77
C ALA A 20 -4.72 -2.33 -29.19
N PRO A 21 -5.54 -1.55 -28.44
CA PRO A 21 -5.85 -0.18 -28.83
C PRO A 21 -4.62 0.74 -28.86
N LEU A 22 -3.71 0.60 -27.88
CA LEU A 22 -2.47 1.37 -27.86
C LEU A 22 -1.55 0.98 -29.04
N LYS A 23 -1.47 -0.31 -29.35
CA LYS A 23 -0.70 -0.80 -30.51
C LYS A 23 -1.21 -0.20 -31.82
N GLU A 24 -2.53 -0.27 -32.06
CA GLU A 24 -3.17 0.29 -33.25
C GLU A 24 -2.96 1.81 -33.34
N ALA A 25 -3.11 2.53 -32.22
CA ALA A 25 -2.89 3.97 -32.19
C ALA A 25 -1.44 4.35 -32.57
N VAL A 26 -0.45 3.56 -32.13
CA VAL A 26 0.96 3.76 -32.49
C VAL A 26 1.22 3.48 -33.96
N GLU A 27 0.68 2.38 -34.48
CA GLU A 27 0.82 1.99 -35.89
C GLU A 27 0.18 3.01 -36.84
N GLN A 28 -0.88 3.68 -36.39
CA GLN A 28 -1.56 4.77 -37.12
C GLN A 28 -0.85 6.13 -37.00
N GLY A 29 0.35 6.18 -36.41
CA GLY A 29 1.14 7.40 -36.25
C GLY A 29 0.72 8.26 -35.05
N GLY A 30 -0.11 7.72 -34.15
CA GLY A 30 -0.40 8.32 -32.86
C GLY A 30 0.88 8.42 -32.02
N ALA A 31 1.17 9.63 -31.52
CA ALA A 31 2.36 9.85 -30.73
C ALA A 31 2.23 9.19 -29.35
N LEU A 32 3.00 8.11 -29.12
CA LEU A 32 3.53 7.84 -27.79
C LEU A 32 4.43 9.02 -27.44
N ARG A 33 3.91 9.98 -26.66
CA ARG A 33 4.81 10.92 -26.01
C ARG A 33 5.75 10.07 -25.15
N ALA A 34 7.04 10.18 -25.39
CA ALA A 34 8.05 9.51 -24.59
C ALA A 34 7.71 9.68 -23.09
N PRO A 35 7.77 8.62 -22.28
CA PRO A 35 7.49 8.65 -20.85
C PRO A 35 8.65 9.34 -20.12
N ASP A 36 8.87 10.61 -20.42
CA ASP A 36 10.08 11.33 -20.05
C ASP A 36 9.78 12.63 -19.32
N ARG A 37 8.52 12.85 -18.90
CA ARG A 37 8.14 14.14 -18.29
C ARG A 37 7.87 14.15 -16.80
N HIS A 38 7.63 13.01 -16.13
CA HIS A 38 7.27 13.04 -14.71
C HIS A 38 7.82 11.90 -13.82
N GLY A 39 8.63 10.98 -14.34
CA GLY A 39 9.24 9.90 -13.54
C GLY A 39 10.46 9.26 -14.22
N PRO A 40 11.29 8.48 -13.49
CA PRO A 40 12.34 7.70 -14.13
C PRO A 40 11.68 6.67 -15.07
N PRO A 41 12.30 6.38 -16.22
CA PRO A 41 11.73 5.43 -17.18
C PRO A 41 11.42 4.11 -16.48
N HIS A 42 10.27 3.49 -16.78
CA HIS A 42 9.79 2.25 -16.16
C HIS A 42 10.90 1.19 -15.87
N PRO A 43 11.85 0.90 -16.79
CA PRO A 43 12.91 -0.08 -16.51
C PRO A 43 13.95 0.37 -15.46
N ALA A 44 14.07 1.67 -15.15
CA ALA A 44 15.06 2.16 -14.19
C ALA A 44 14.74 1.74 -12.75
N GLN A 45 13.46 1.57 -12.40
CA GLN A 45 13.07 1.18 -11.03
C GLN A 45 13.46 -0.28 -10.72
N PRO A 46 13.13 -1.29 -11.54
CA PRO A 46 13.59 -2.67 -11.32
C PRO A 46 15.11 -2.82 -11.33
N VAL A 47 15.81 -2.06 -12.19
CA VAL A 47 17.29 -2.05 -12.21
C VAL A 47 17.86 -1.49 -10.91
N ARG A 48 17.36 -0.35 -10.43
CA ARG A 48 17.80 0.25 -9.15
C ARG A 48 17.51 -0.63 -7.94
N GLN A 49 16.43 -1.39 -7.98
CA GLN A 49 16.07 -2.35 -6.93
C GLN A 49 16.79 -3.69 -7.08
N GLY A 50 17.60 -3.88 -8.13
CA GLY A 50 18.37 -5.10 -8.36
C GLY A 50 17.50 -6.33 -8.65
N VAL A 51 16.29 -6.14 -9.19
CA VAL A 51 15.33 -7.24 -9.41
C VAL A 51 15.85 -8.28 -10.41
N PHE A 52 16.66 -7.83 -11.38
CA PHE A 52 17.29 -8.72 -12.36
C PHE A 52 18.47 -9.51 -11.78
N ASP A 53 19.20 -8.93 -10.83
CA ASP A 53 20.36 -9.56 -10.19
C ASP A 53 19.94 -10.44 -8.99
N ASN A 54 18.86 -10.07 -8.31
CA ASN A 54 18.32 -10.75 -7.13
C ASN A 54 16.84 -11.09 -7.37
N PRO A 55 16.55 -12.17 -8.13
CA PRO A 55 15.17 -12.54 -8.44
C PRO A 55 14.38 -12.84 -7.15
N THR A 56 13.12 -12.43 -7.13
CA THR A 56 12.25 -12.59 -5.96
C THR A 56 12.03 -14.07 -5.65
N ALA A 57 12.22 -14.45 -4.39
CA ALA A 57 11.89 -15.77 -3.88
C ALA A 57 10.77 -15.66 -2.82
N ARG A 58 9.89 -16.66 -2.76
CA ARG A 58 8.92 -16.77 -1.67
C ARG A 58 9.68 -16.95 -0.36
N ARG A 59 9.34 -16.15 0.64
CA ARG A 59 9.86 -16.25 2.01
C ARG A 59 8.71 -16.48 2.97
N GLU A 60 9.00 -17.16 4.07
CA GLU A 60 8.05 -17.28 5.17
C GLU A 60 7.84 -15.92 5.84
N THR A 61 6.61 -15.66 6.25
CA THR A 61 6.26 -14.42 6.95
C THR A 61 6.52 -14.59 8.43
N ASP A 62 7.36 -13.73 9.00
CA ASP A 62 7.53 -13.65 10.45
C ASP A 62 6.36 -12.89 11.08
N TYR A 63 5.32 -13.63 11.45
CA TYR A 63 4.11 -13.05 12.03
C TYR A 63 4.36 -12.43 13.39
N GLU A 64 5.24 -12.99 14.21
CA GLU A 64 5.56 -12.49 15.56
C GLU A 64 6.27 -11.14 15.49
N ALA A 65 7.32 -11.03 14.66
CA ALA A 65 8.03 -9.78 14.48
C ALA A 65 7.13 -8.68 13.90
N ASN A 66 6.29 -9.04 12.92
CA ASN A 66 5.33 -8.12 12.32
C ASN A 66 4.24 -7.69 13.32
N ALA A 67 3.72 -8.60 14.14
CA ALA A 67 2.73 -8.31 15.17
C ALA A 67 3.29 -7.33 16.21
N LYS A 68 4.54 -7.55 16.64
CA LYS A 68 5.23 -6.63 17.56
C LYS A 68 5.40 -5.23 16.98
N LEU A 69 5.80 -5.14 15.70
CA LEU A 69 5.91 -3.85 15.01
C LEU A 69 4.54 -3.15 14.90
N ALA A 70 3.49 -3.90 14.54
CA ALA A 70 2.13 -3.38 14.45
C ALA A 70 1.62 -2.86 15.80
N GLN A 71 1.87 -3.60 16.88
CA GLN A 71 1.53 -3.17 18.24
C GLN A 71 2.25 -1.86 18.59
N THR A 72 3.56 -1.76 18.37
CA THR A 72 4.32 -0.52 18.64
C THR A 72 3.78 0.66 17.84
N ALA A 73 3.42 0.46 16.57
CA ALA A 73 2.82 1.51 15.75
C ALA A 73 1.45 1.95 16.28
N ALA A 74 0.61 1.01 16.74
CA ALA A 74 -0.70 1.31 17.31
C ALA A 74 -0.60 2.07 18.65
N GLU A 75 0.33 1.66 19.51
CA GLU A 75 0.64 2.35 20.77
C GLU A 75 1.11 3.79 20.52
N ALA A 76 2.01 3.99 19.56
CA ALA A 76 2.54 5.31 19.21
C ALA A 76 1.54 6.19 18.44
N GLY A 77 0.61 5.57 17.69
CA GLY A 77 -0.40 6.27 16.89
C GLY A 77 -1.66 6.68 17.66
N THR A 78 -1.83 6.21 18.90
CA THR A 78 -3.02 6.52 19.71
C THR A 78 -2.95 7.97 20.23
N VAL A 79 -4.01 8.75 19.98
CA VAL A 79 -4.12 10.14 20.42
C VAL A 79 -5.11 10.27 21.58
N LEU A 80 -4.64 10.80 22.71
CA LEU A 80 -5.48 11.11 23.87
C LEU A 80 -6.17 12.47 23.67
N LEU A 81 -7.46 12.45 23.32
CA LEU A 81 -8.22 13.68 23.05
C LEU A 81 -8.73 14.37 24.32
N LYS A 82 -9.10 13.60 25.35
CA LYS A 82 -9.63 14.10 26.62
C LYS A 82 -9.25 13.15 27.75
N ASN A 83 -8.84 13.70 28.90
CA ASN A 83 -8.61 12.93 30.13
C ASN A 83 -8.89 13.79 31.36
N ASP A 84 -9.94 13.44 32.12
CA ASP A 84 -10.29 14.11 33.38
C ASP A 84 -9.65 13.39 34.60
N GLY A 85 -8.49 12.75 34.40
CA GLY A 85 -7.76 12.01 35.44
C GLY A 85 -8.13 10.53 35.57
N VAL A 86 -8.88 9.98 34.60
CA VAL A 86 -9.34 8.57 34.60
C VAL A 86 -8.26 7.62 34.07
N LEU A 87 -7.47 8.07 33.09
CA LEU A 87 -6.39 7.28 32.52
C LEU A 87 -5.02 7.71 33.09
N PRO A 88 -4.10 6.76 33.35
CA PRO A 88 -4.24 5.31 33.13
C PRO A 88 -5.12 4.63 34.19
N LEU A 89 -5.82 3.55 33.79
CA LEU A 89 -6.62 2.77 34.72
C LEU A 89 -5.72 2.15 35.80
N ALA A 90 -6.17 2.22 37.06
CA ALA A 90 -5.43 1.63 38.17
C ALA A 90 -5.40 0.09 38.05
N ALA A 91 -4.21 -0.51 38.20
CA ALA A 91 -4.03 -1.97 38.16
C ALA A 91 -4.77 -2.72 39.28
N SER A 92 -5.23 -2.01 40.33
CA SER A 92 -6.03 -2.58 41.41
C SER A 92 -7.49 -2.85 41.04
N ILE A 93 -7.98 -2.35 39.90
CA ILE A 93 -9.36 -2.56 39.44
C ILE A 93 -9.54 -4.03 39.03
N ARG A 94 -10.55 -4.70 39.60
CA ARG A 94 -10.80 -6.14 39.38
C ARG A 94 -12.03 -6.46 38.54
N LYS A 95 -12.90 -5.48 38.28
CA LYS A 95 -14.13 -5.65 37.52
C LYS A 95 -14.28 -4.47 36.56
N ILE A 96 -14.29 -4.76 35.26
CA ILE A 96 -14.45 -3.78 34.17
C ILE A 96 -15.53 -4.33 33.25
N ALA A 97 -16.54 -3.52 32.94
CA ALA A 97 -17.50 -3.84 31.90
C ALA A 97 -16.97 -3.31 30.57
N VAL A 98 -16.79 -4.21 29.60
CA VAL A 98 -16.35 -3.89 28.24
C VAL A 98 -17.58 -3.86 27.34
N ILE A 99 -17.89 -2.70 26.75
CA ILE A 99 -19.12 -2.47 25.98
C ILE A 99 -18.77 -1.79 24.66
N GLY A 100 -19.25 -2.35 23.54
CA GLY A 100 -19.15 -1.73 22.22
C GLY A 100 -18.99 -2.77 21.11
N ALA A 101 -19.48 -2.46 19.90
CA ALA A 101 -19.47 -3.37 18.75
C ALA A 101 -18.07 -3.67 18.18
N HIS A 102 -17.04 -2.95 18.64
CA HIS A 102 -15.63 -3.11 18.23
C HIS A 102 -14.72 -3.53 19.38
N ALA A 103 -15.27 -3.83 20.56
CA ALA A 103 -14.47 -4.14 21.73
C ALA A 103 -13.78 -5.52 21.68
N ASP A 104 -14.26 -6.39 20.77
CA ASP A 104 -13.71 -7.72 20.48
C ASP A 104 -13.39 -7.87 18.97
N LYS A 105 -13.00 -6.75 18.34
CA LYS A 105 -12.54 -6.74 16.95
C LYS A 105 -11.09 -6.27 16.95
N GLY A 106 -10.17 -7.22 16.82
CA GLY A 106 -8.72 -7.01 16.83
C GLY A 106 -8.02 -8.15 16.11
#